data_AF-A0A7X7RVB3-F1
#
_entry.id   AF-A0A7X7RVB3-F1
#
_cell.length_a   1.000
_cell.length_b   1.000
_cell.length_c   1.000
_cell.angle_alpha   90.00
_cell.angle_beta   90.00
_cell.angle_gamma   90.00
#
_symmetry.space_group_name_H-M   'P 1'
#
loop_
_entity.id
_entity.type
_entity.pdbx_description
1 polymer ?
#
loop_
_entity_poly.entity_id
_entity_poly.type
_entity_poly.pdbx_seq_one_letter_code
_entity_poly.pdbx_strand_id
1 'polypeptide(L)' 'MNRRGLICSVFRQAVTAVENKESARGEKYKEEGLWRTSLAFGFVFDVTSFLTALRSNIL' A
#
# COMPACT_ATOMS: atom_id res chain seq x y z
N MET A 1 14.13 4.38 1.91
CA MET A 1 14.04 4.00 0.48
C MET A 1 14.20 5.22 -0.43
N ASN A 2 13.32 6.23 -0.36
CA ASN A 2 13.35 7.38 -1.26
C ASN A 2 14.71 8.13 -1.32
N ARG A 3 15.35 8.41 -0.18
CA ARG A 3 16.70 9.01 -0.14
C ARG A 3 17.82 8.19 -0.81
N ARG A 4 17.55 6.93 -1.19
CA ARG A 4 18.47 6.04 -1.91
C ARG A 4 18.07 5.83 -3.38
N GLY A 5 17.15 6.64 -3.92
CA GLY A 5 16.69 6.56 -5.31
C GLY A 5 15.78 5.36 -5.62
N LEU A 6 15.24 4.70 -4.59
CA LEU A 6 14.37 3.54 -4.75
C LEU A 6 12.90 3.92 -4.60
N ILE A 7 12.08 3.50 -5.58
CA ILE A 7 10.62 3.51 -5.48
C ILE A 7 10.21 2.35 -4.56
N CYS A 8 9.37 2.66 -3.56
CA CYS A 8 8.91 1.68 -2.59
C CYS A 8 7.38 1.67 -2.59
N SER A 9 6.83 0.78 -3.40
CA SER A 9 5.39 0.54 -3.52
C SER A 9 4.90 -0.44 -2.46
N VAL A 10 3.58 -0.51 -2.27
CA VAL A 10 2.94 -1.34 -1.25
C VAL A 10 1.64 -1.96 -1.76
N PHE A 11 1.27 -3.11 -1.22
CA PHE A 11 -0.07 -3.70 -1.39
C PHE A 11 -0.92 -3.39 -0.17
N ARG A 12 -2.09 -2.77 -0.36
CA ARG A 12 -2.99 -2.39 0.75
C ARG A 12 -3.38 -3.56 1.65
N GLN A 13 -3.66 -4.72 1.05
CA GLN A 13 -4.07 -5.91 1.79
C GLN A 13 -2.90 -6.63 2.49
N ALA A 14 -1.64 -6.29 2.17
CA ALA A 14 -0.46 -6.97 2.71
C ALA A 14 0.28 -6.13 3.77
N VAL A 15 -0.37 -5.11 4.32
CA VAL A 15 0.17 -4.27 5.38
C VAL A 15 -0.84 -4.03 6.48
N THR A 16 -0.33 -3.86 7.68
CA THR A 16 -1.06 -3.43 8.85
C THR A 16 -0.37 -2.20 9.43
N ALA A 17 -1.17 -1.32 10.04
CA ALA A 17 -0.64 -0.27 10.90
C ALA A 17 -0.87 -0.69 12.36
N VAL A 18 0.00 -0.21 13.24
CA VAL A 18 -0.32 -0.19 14.67
C VAL A 18 -1.34 0.91 14.88
N GLU A 19 -2.51 0.54 15.39
CA GLU A 19 -3.66 1.43 15.55
C GLU A 19 -3.91 1.71 17.04
N ASN A 20 -4.50 2.86 17.36
CA ASN A 20 -5.04 3.16 18.68
C ASN A 20 -6.56 2.92 18.74
N LYS A 21 -7.19 3.20 19.88
CA LYS A 21 -8.62 2.96 20.09
C LYS A 21 -9.49 3.72 19.08
N GLU A 22 -9.11 4.95 18.76
CA GLU A 22 -9.84 5.87 17.90
C GLU A 22 -9.68 5.54 16.41
N SER A 23 -8.55 4.93 16.04
CA SER A 23 -8.18 4.65 14.66
C SER A 23 -8.48 3.21 14.23
N ALA A 24 -8.44 2.24 15.15
CA ALA A 24 -8.49 0.81 14.86
C ALA A 24 -9.71 0.37 14.05
N ARG A 25 -10.92 0.81 14.42
CA ARG A 25 -12.15 0.35 13.75
C ARG A 25 -12.20 0.74 12.27
N GLY A 26 -11.56 1.83 11.90
CA GLY A 26 -11.53 2.32 10.53
C GLY A 26 -10.15 2.26 9.88
N GLU A 27 -9.18 1.58 10.50
CA GLU A 27 -7.79 1.48 10.02
C GLU A 27 -7.19 2.85 9.63
N LYS A 28 -7.47 3.90 10.41
CA LYS A 28 -7.20 5.29 9.98
C LYS A 28 -5.71 5.58 9.81
N TYR A 29 -4.83 5.00 10.63
CA TYR A 29 -3.39 5.19 10.46
C TYR A 29 -2.84 4.42 9.27
N LYS A 30 -3.38 3.23 8.99
CA LYS A 30 -3.08 2.54 7.73
C LYS A 30 -3.48 3.40 6.53
N GLU A 31 -4.68 3.97 6.50
CA GLU A 31 -5.12 4.81 5.38
C GLU A 31 -4.27 6.08 5.24
N GLU A 32 -3.87 6.74 6.32
CA GLU A 32 -2.90 7.84 6.27
C GLU A 32 -1.55 7.38 5.68
N GLY A 33 -1.02 6.24 6.15
CA GLY A 33 0.25 5.69 5.69
C GLY A 33 0.22 5.32 4.20
N LEU A 34 -0.89 4.75 3.72
CA LEU A 34 -1.09 4.43 2.31
C LEU A 34 -1.19 5.71 1.47
N TRP A 35 -1.92 6.72 1.93
CA TRP A 35 -1.98 8.04 1.28
C TRP A 35 -0.60 8.71 1.20
N ARG A 36 0.19 8.69 2.27
CA ARG A 36 1.56 9.23 2.24
C ARG A 36 2.48 8.44 1.31
N THR A 37 2.26 7.13 1.21
CA THR A 37 2.99 6.26 0.28
C THR A 37 2.73 6.63 -1.16
N SER A 38 1.46 6.84 -1.54
CA SER A 38 1.09 7.22 -2.91
C SER A 38 1.63 8.58 -3.34
N LEU A 39 1.88 9.49 -2.40
CA LEU A 39 2.40 10.83 -2.70
C LEU A 39 3.93 10.92 -2.74
N ALA A 40 4.64 10.17 -1.90
CA ALA A 40 6.06 10.45 -1.64
C ALA A 40 7.00 9.25 -1.81
N PHE A 41 6.49 8.03 -1.98
CA PHE A 41 7.32 6.81 -1.93
C PHE A 41 7.13 5.86 -3.11
N GLY A 42 5.89 5.68 -3.59
CA GLY A 42 5.61 4.76 -4.69
C GLY A 42 4.12 4.56 -4.91
N PHE A 43 3.74 3.40 -5.43
CA PHE A 43 2.34 3.09 -5.73
C PHE A 43 1.69 2.29 -4.60
N VAL A 44 0.38 2.46 -4.44
CA VAL A 44 -0.44 1.61 -3.59
C VAL A 44 -1.29 0.73 -4.49
N PHE A 45 -1.04 -0.58 -4.45
CA PHE A 45 -1.74 -1.56 -5.26
C PHE A 45 -2.83 -2.27 -4.45
N ASP A 46 -3.90 -2.62 -5.17
CA ASP A 46 -4.84 -3.63 -4.74
C ASP A 46 -4.33 -5.03 -5.17
N VAL A 47 -4.30 -5.98 -4.24
CA VAL A 47 -3.77 -7.33 -4.49
C VAL A 47 -4.59 -8.06 -5.56
N THR A 48 -5.92 -7.97 -5.54
CA THR A 48 -6.78 -8.67 -6.50
C THR A 48 -6.58 -8.12 -7.89
N SER A 49 -6.54 -6.79 -8.04
CA SER A 49 -6.25 -6.13 -9.32
C SER A 49 -4.89 -6.53 -9.86
N PHE A 50 -3.87 -6.57 -9.00
CA PHE A 50 -2.52 -6.96 -9.39
C PHE A 50 -2.44 -8.42 -9.84
N LEU A 51 -3.02 -9.36 -9.09
CA LEU A 51 -3.07 -10.77 -9.46
C LEU A 51 -3.83 -11.00 -10.76
N THR A 52 -4.90 -10.24 -10.99
CA THR A 52 -5.66 -10.28 -12.25
C THR A 52 -4.80 -9.84 -13.42
N ALA A 53 -4.09 -8.72 -13.28
CA ALA A 53 -3.18 -8.19 -14.30
C ALA A 53 -1.99 -9.11 -14.59
N LEU A 54 -1.47 -9.82 -13.59
CA LEU A 54 -0.43 -10.82 -13.79
C LEU A 54 -0.93 -12.00 -14.61
N ARG A 55 -2.12 -12.53 -14.28
CA ARG A 55 -2.71 -13.66 -15.01
C ARG A 55 -3.05 -13.31 -16.47
N SER A 56 -3.40 -12.06 -16.76
CA SER A 56 -3.68 -11.61 -18.12
C SER A 56 -2.42 -11.37 -18.97
N ASN A 57 -1.24 -11.25 -18.34
CA ASN A 57 0.03 -10.93 -19.02
C ASN A 57 1.05 -12.09 -19.01
N ILE A 58 0.67 -13.26 -18.48
CA ILE A 58 1.47 -14.47 -18.63
C ILE A 58 1.05 -15.15 -19.94
N LEU A 59 1.93 -15.04 -20.96
CA LEU A 59 1.96 -15.92 -22.13
C LEU A 59 2.39 -17.34 -21.71
#